data_AF-A0A671X4I6-F1
#
_entry.id   AF-A0A671X4I6-F1
#
_cell.length_a   1.000
_cell.length_b   1.000
_cell.length_c   1.000
_cell.angle_alpha   90.00
_cell.angle_beta   90.00
_cell.angle_gamma   90.00
#
_symmetry.space_group_name_H-M   'P 1'
#
loop_
_entity.id
_entity.type
_entity.pdbx_description
1 polymer ?
#
loop_
_entity_poly.entity_id
_entity_poly.type
_entity_poly.pdbx_seq_one_letter_code
_entity_poly.pdbx_strand_id
1 'polypeptide(L)'
;MMINEALECVICCHDYSRSDRIPRVLHCNHTFCAPCLERMCKVEGVICSVSCPLCRWITCTRASLTLPGALWVNTEIWDRIAEEEMQQRRHGSLEDFKYPEKRLINASL
;
A
#
# COMPACT_ATOMS: atom_id res chain seq x y z
N MET A 1 -3.89 2.44 23.25
CA MET A 1 -3.18 3.19 22.20
C MET A 1 -3.86 2.84 20.89
N MET A 2 -4.56 3.81 20.29
CA MET A 2 -5.13 3.67 18.95
C MET A 2 -3.95 3.69 17.98
N ILE A 3 -3.48 2.53 17.55
CA ILE A 3 -2.56 2.47 16.42
C ILE A 3 -3.47 2.76 15.23
N ASN A 4 -3.42 4.00 14.73
CA ASN A 4 -4.20 4.42 13.59
C ASN A 4 -4.08 3.36 12.49
N GLU A 5 -5.22 2.74 12.16
CA GLU A 5 -5.42 1.86 11.01
C GLU A 5 -5.34 2.67 9.70
N ALA A 6 -4.35 3.55 9.58
CA ALA A 6 -4.06 4.26 8.36
C ALA A 6 -3.69 3.23 7.30
N LEU A 7 -4.18 3.40 6.07
CA LEU A 7 -3.74 2.61 4.93
C LEU A 7 -2.30 2.97 4.53
N GLU A 8 -1.41 3.16 5.51
CA GLU A 8 -0.04 3.61 5.34
C GLU A 8 0.93 2.62 5.96
N CYS A 9 2.08 2.45 5.32
CA CYS A 9 3.18 1.68 5.87
C CYS A 9 3.91 2.47 6.97
N VAL A 10 4.01 1.93 8.18
CA VAL A 10 4.70 2.59 9.31
C VAL A 10 6.21 2.79 9.13
N ILE A 11 6.81 2.18 8.10
CA ILE A 11 8.26 2.29 7.84
C ILE A 11 8.58 3.42 6.89
N CYS A 12 7.79 3.58 5.82
CA CYS A 12 8.02 4.62 4.82
C CYS A 12 7.00 5.75 4.88
N CYS A 13 5.94 5.63 5.68
CA CYS A 13 4.84 6.60 5.79
C CYS A 13 4.20 6.92 4.42
N HIS A 14 4.08 5.91 3.55
CA HIS A 14 3.37 6.03 2.28
C HIS A 14 2.15 5.11 2.30
N ASP A 15 1.11 5.51 1.58
CA ASP A 15 -0.08 4.70 1.36
C ASP A 15 0.24 3.34 0.76
N TYR A 16 -0.45 2.32 1.25
CA TYR A 16 -0.52 1.01 0.62
C TYR A 16 -1.26 1.13 -0.71
N SER A 17 -0.87 0.28 -1.65
CA SER A 17 -1.54 0.19 -2.94
C SER A 17 -1.63 -1.25 -3.42
N ARG A 18 -2.55 -1.51 -4.35
CA ARG A 18 -2.73 -2.83 -4.96
C ARG A 18 -1.71 -3.14 -6.06
N SER A 19 -0.79 -2.22 -6.36
CA SER A 19 0.27 -2.34 -7.37
C SER A 19 1.66 -2.44 -6.73
N ASP A 20 2.17 -1.31 -6.22
CA ASP A 20 3.59 -1.11 -5.91
C ASP A 20 3.89 -1.20 -4.42
N ARG A 21 2.90 -0.91 -3.56
CA ARG A 21 3.03 -0.93 -2.10
C ARG A 21 2.03 -1.90 -1.48
N ILE A 22 2.08 -3.14 -1.94
CA ILE A 22 1.20 -4.22 -1.47
C ILE A 22 1.43 -4.45 0.04
N PRO A 23 0.37 -4.43 0.88
CA PRO A 23 0.47 -4.69 2.32
C PRO A 23 0.70 -6.19 2.58
N ARG A 24 1.89 -6.56 3.05
CA ARG A 24 2.28 -7.96 3.32
C ARG A 24 2.37 -8.23 4.81
N VAL A 25 1.88 -9.40 5.20
CA VAL A 25 1.78 -9.86 6.59
C VAL A 25 2.99 -10.74 6.94
N LEU A 26 3.75 -10.35 7.96
CA LEU A 26 4.80 -11.18 8.55
C LEU A 26 4.19 -12.33 9.37
N HIS A 27 4.99 -13.34 9.73
CA HIS A 27 4.51 -14.48 10.54
C HIS A 27 4.00 -14.09 11.95
N CYS A 28 4.30 -12.87 12.40
CA CYS A 28 3.82 -12.29 13.64
C CYS A 28 2.57 -11.41 13.48
N ASN A 29 1.90 -11.48 12.32
CA ASN A 29 0.69 -10.73 11.95
C ASN A 29 0.85 -9.21 11.78
N HIS A 30 2.06 -8.66 11.91
CA HIS A 30 2.31 -7.26 11.57
C HIS A 30 2.43 -7.07 10.06
N THR A 31 1.92 -5.93 9.56
CA THR A 31 1.83 -5.63 8.13
C THR A 31 2.76 -4.50 7.74
N PHE A 32 3.45 -4.65 6.60
CA PHE A 32 4.34 -3.66 6.00
C PHE A 32 4.26 -3.72 4.47
N CYS A 33 4.65 -2.65 3.78
CA CYS A 33 4.58 -2.68 2.31
C CYS A 33 5.72 -3.52 1.71
N ALA A 34 5.45 -4.18 0.59
CA ALA A 34 6.40 -5.04 -0.10
C ALA A 34 7.80 -4.40 -0.33
N PRO A 35 7.93 -3.13 -0.79
CA PRO A 35 9.24 -2.50 -0.97
C PRO A 35 10.03 -2.30 0.34
N CYS A 36 9.34 -2.09 1.48
CA CYS A 36 10.03 -1.97 2.76
C CYS A 36 10.55 -3.34 3.23
N LEU A 37 9.74 -4.39 3.09
CA LEU A 37 10.17 -5.74 3.44
C LEU A 37 11.35 -6.20 2.59
N GLU A 38 11.34 -5.90 1.29
CA GLU A 38 12.44 -6.22 0.39
C GLU A 38 13.76 -5.54 0.80
N ARG A 39 13.72 -4.24 1.16
CA ARG A 39 14.92 -3.53 1.63
C ARG A 39 15.45 -4.03 2.97
N MET A 40 14.58 -4.52 3.83
CA MET A 40 14.93 -4.94 5.19
C MET A 40 15.35 -6.41 5.29
N CYS A 41 15.08 -7.20 4.25
CA CYS A 41 15.36 -8.61 4.27
C CYS A 41 16.85 -8.91 4.18
N LYS A 42 17.25 -10.04 4.76
CA LYS A 42 18.61 -10.58 4.71
C LYS A 42 18.55 -11.94 4.03
N VAL A 43 19.38 -12.15 3.02
CA VAL A 43 19.50 -13.42 2.32
C VAL A 43 20.78 -14.12 2.76
N GLU A 44 20.63 -15.34 3.27
CA GLU A 44 21.71 -16.21 3.71
C GLU A 44 21.53 -17.59 3.08
N GLY A 45 22.26 -17.85 1.98
CA GLY A 45 22.11 -19.06 1.20
C GLY A 45 20.69 -19.21 0.62
N VAL A 46 19.98 -20.27 1.02
CA VAL A 46 18.62 -20.58 0.54
C VAL A 46 17.51 -19.93 1.38
N ILE A 47 17.87 -19.19 2.42
CA ILE A 47 16.94 -18.58 3.38
C ILE A 47 16.93 -17.07 3.19
N CYS A 48 15.75 -16.48 3.18
CA CYS A 48 15.55 -15.05 3.31
C CYS A 48 14.86 -14.77 4.64
N SER A 49 15.32 -13.79 5.40
CA SER A 49 14.79 -13.47 6.73
C SER A 49 14.55 -11.98 6.92
N VAL A 50 13.57 -11.63 7.74
CA VAL A 50 13.33 -10.25 8.19
C VAL A 50 12.91 -10.24 9.65
N SER A 51 13.45 -9.30 10.42
CA SER A 51 13.00 -9.04 11.79
C SER A 51 11.89 -8.00 11.78
N CYS A 52 10.77 -8.29 12.43
CA CYS A 52 9.67 -7.34 12.58
C CYS A 52 10.13 -6.10 13.37
N PRO A 53 9.94 -4.87 12.85
CA PRO A 53 10.26 -3.62 13.57
C PRO A 53 9.45 -3.41 14.85
N LEU A 54 8.24 -3.99 14.93
CA LEU A 54 7.31 -3.76 16.03
C LEU A 54 7.51 -4.74 17.19
N CYS A 55 7.79 -6.01 16.90
CA CYS A 55 7.89 -7.06 17.94
C CYS A 55 9.16 -7.91 17.89
N ARG A 56 10.09 -7.61 16.97
CA ARG A 56 11.36 -8.34 16.77
C ARG A 56 11.23 -9.82 16.38
N TRP A 57 10.02 -10.30 16.10
CA TRP A 57 9.81 -11.65 15.57
C TRP A 57 10.50 -11.82 14.20
N ILE A 58 11.16 -12.96 14.00
CA ILE A 58 11.86 -13.27 12.75
C ILE A 58 10.95 -14.07 11.82
N THR A 59 10.73 -13.55 10.62
CA THR A 59 10.04 -14.24 9.54
C THR A 59 11.08 -14.79 8.57
N CYS A 60 11.06 -16.09 8.31
CA CYS A 60 11.98 -16.77 7.39
C CYS A 60 11.20 -17.38 6.22
N THR A 61 11.71 -17.23 5.01
CA THR A 61 11.15 -17.78 3.77
C THR A 61 12.27 -18.38 2.91
N ARG A 62 11.90 -19.07 1.83
CA ARG A 62 12.88 -19.55 0.84
C ARG A 62 13.33 -18.39 -0.05
N ALA A 63 14.64 -18.24 -0.22
CA ALA A 63 15.24 -17.24 -1.11
C ALA A 63 14.94 -17.48 -2.60
N SER A 64 14.32 -18.61 -2.96
CA SER A 64 13.83 -18.88 -4.31
C SER A 64 12.66 -17.99 -4.73
N LEU A 65 12.03 -17.28 -3.79
CA LEU A 65 11.00 -16.27 -4.03
C LEU A 65 11.49 -14.93 -3.46
N THR A 66 10.96 -13.83 -3.98
CA THR A 66 11.12 -12.54 -3.29
C THR A 66 10.44 -12.64 -1.91
N LEU A 67 11.05 -12.05 -0.87
CA LEU A 67 10.47 -12.11 0.48
C LEU A 67 8.99 -11.67 0.49
N PRO A 68 8.61 -10.55 -0.14
CA PRO A 68 7.19 -10.15 -0.18
C PRO A 68 6.31 -11.15 -0.94
N GLY A 69 6.83 -11.81 -1.98
CA GLY A 69 6.10 -12.81 -2.76
C GLY A 69 5.79 -14.10 -1.98
N ALA A 70 6.57 -14.40 -0.95
CA ALA A 70 6.35 -15.54 -0.06
C ALA A 70 5.38 -15.24 1.10
N LEU A 71 4.93 -13.99 1.25
CA LEU A 71 4.10 -13.54 2.37
C LEU A 71 2.67 -13.25 1.94
N TRP A 72 1.73 -13.48 2.87
CA TRP A 72 0.31 -13.20 2.66
C TRP A 72 0.06 -11.70 2.49
N VAL A 73 -0.91 -11.36 1.66
CA VAL A 73 -1.44 -9.99 1.59
C VAL A 73 -2.41 -9.79 2.75
N ASN A 74 -2.37 -8.62 3.41
CA ASN A 74 -3.38 -8.26 4.40
C ASN A 74 -4.69 -7.94 3.66
N THR A 75 -5.66 -8.85 3.72
CA THR A 75 -6.94 -8.73 2.99
C THR A 75 -7.80 -7.59 3.51
N GLU A 76 -7.77 -7.30 4.81
CA GLU A 76 -8.55 -6.19 5.40
C GLU A 76 -8.08 -4.83 4.85
N ILE A 77 -6.76 -4.60 4.78
CA ILE A 77 -6.19 -3.39 4.18
C ILE A 77 -6.46 -3.39 2.67
N TRP A 78 -6.32 -4.53 2.01
CA TRP A 78 -6.52 -4.68 0.56
C TRP A 78 -7.94 -4.32 0.10
N ASP A 79 -8.95 -4.70 0.88
CA ASP A 79 -10.35 -4.39 0.62
C ASP A 79 -10.64 -2.90 0.86
N ARG A 80 -10.11 -2.34 1.95
CA ARG A 80 -10.23 -0.90 2.25
C ARG A 80 -9.59 0.00 1.17
N ILE A 81 -8.42 -0.38 0.63
CA ILE A 81 -7.80 0.35 -0.50
C ILE A 81 -8.77 0.42 -1.69
N ALA A 82 -9.42 -0.70 -2.03
CA ALA A 82 -10.36 -0.73 -3.15
C ALA A 82 -11.59 0.15 -2.90
N GLU A 83 -12.11 0.18 -1.67
CA GLU A 83 -13.23 1.04 -1.29
C GLU A 83 -12.89 2.53 -1.42
N GLU A 84 -11.70 2.94 -0.95
CA GLU A 84 -11.23 4.32 -1.07
C GLU A 84 -11.03 4.73 -2.53
N GLU A 85 -10.41 3.88 -3.36
CA GLU A 85 -10.26 4.12 -4.80
C GLU A 85 -11.62 4.24 -5.53
N MET A 86 -12.65 3.49 -5.10
CA MET A 86 -14.01 3.61 -5.64
C MET A 86 -14.69 4.91 -5.21
N GLN A 87 -14.50 5.34 -3.95
CA GLN A 87 -15.04 6.61 -3.46
C GLN A 87 -14.40 7.81 -4.18
N GLN A 88 -13.08 7.80 -4.35
CA GLN A 88 -12.36 8.84 -5.08
C GLN A 88 -12.82 8.93 -6.54
N ARG A 89 -13.00 7.80 -7.23
CA ARG A 89 -13.58 7.80 -8.59
C ARG A 89 -15.00 8.36 -8.65
N ARG A 90 -15.84 8.05 -7.66
CA ARG A 90 -17.19 8.63 -7.56
C ARG A 90 -17.14 10.14 -7.31
N HIS A 91 -16.21 10.62 -6.48
CA HIS A 91 -16.06 12.03 -6.18
C HIS A 91 -15.50 12.81 -7.36
N GLY A 92 -14.42 12.33 -8.01
CA GLY A 92 -13.84 12.96 -9.19
C GLY A 92 -14.83 13.09 -10.36
N SER A 93 -15.71 12.09 -10.54
CA SER A 93 -16.75 12.16 -11.57
C SER A 93 -17.78 13.27 -11.35
N LEU A 94 -18.03 13.69 -10.09
CA LEU A 94 -18.95 14.80 -9.78
C LEU A 94 -18.29 16.18 -9.95
N GLU A 95 -16.97 16.27 -9.78
CA GLU A 95 -16.21 17.51 -9.96
C GLU A 95 -16.03 17.86 -11.45
N ASP A 96 -15.90 16.87 -12.32
CA ASP A 96 -15.80 17.06 -13.78
C ASP A 96 -17.07 17.70 -14.41
N PHE A 97 -18.25 17.57 -13.78
CA PHE A 97 -19.47 18.23 -14.24
C PHE A 97 -19.67 19.65 -13.69
N LYS A 98 -18.81 20.12 -12.78
CA LYS A 98 -18.96 21.45 -12.16
C LYS A 98 -18.28 22.58 -12.93
N TYR A 99 -17.64 22.30 -14.07
CA TYR A 99 -17.09 23.34 -14.94
C TYR A 99 -17.49 23.21 -16.42
N PRO A 100 -18.73 23.56 -16.80
CA PRO A 100 -19.05 23.91 -18.17
C PRO A 100 -18.89 25.44 -18.40
N GLU A 101 -18.11 25.78 -19.43
CA GLU A 101 -18.02 27.04 -20.20
C GLU A 101 -18.19 28.39 -19.47
N LYS A 102 -17.10 29.16 -19.41
CA LYS A 102 -17.14 30.59 -19.77
C LYS A 102 -16.39 30.80 -21.08
N ARG A 103 -17.00 30.39 -22.20
CA ARG A 103 -16.60 30.89 -23.53
C ARG A 103 -17.02 32.34 -23.60
N LEU A 104 -16.06 33.25 -23.40
CA LEU A 104 -16.21 34.63 -23.83
C LEU A 104 -16.18 34.62 -25.36
N ILE A 105 -17.35 34.67 -25.98
CA ILE A 105 -17.51 35.08 -27.37
C ILE A 105 -17.62 36.61 -27.33
N ASN A 106 -16.48 37.29 -27.39
CA ASN A 106 -16.45 38.72 -27.70
C ASN A 106 -16.53 38.86 -29.23
N ALA A 107 -17.75 38.82 -29.74
CA ALA A 107 -18.07 39.55 -30.95
C ALA A 107 -18.03 41.04 -30.60
N SER A 108 -17.13 41.78 -31.21
CA SER A 108 -17.14 43.24 -31.20
C SER A 108 -17.02 43.71 -32.65
N LEU A 109 -17.90 44.66 -32.95
CA LEU A 109 -18.26 45.26 -34.23
C LEU A 109 -17.07 45.79 -35.04
#